data_AF-A0A210Q2N7-F1
#
_entry.id   AF-A0A210Q2N7-F1
#
_cell.length_a   1.000
_cell.length_b   1.000
_cell.length_c   1.000
_cell.angle_alpha   90.00
_cell.angle_beta   90.00
_cell.angle_gamma   90.00
#
_symmetry.space_group_name_H-M   'P 1'
#
loop_
_entity.id
_entity.type
_entity.pdbx_description
1 polymer ?
#
loop_
_entity_poly.entity_id
_entity_poly.type
_entity_poly.pdbx_seq_one_letter_code
_entity_poly.pdbx_strand_id
1 'polypeptide(L)'
;MMNFHMFSRCFTNILRSSLPKKDLQKLVTHKCQVWSTTQHSQSFSAFQNARFDPKQNRNETEAYKNYCMPSMLVVRHVRNITTENEYEPVRDPSTIRGKIDKFDYSGELAPLRKLNPNDTLFVFNSVEELKQAPEVVQRLCSIEFADRLQKKFHRIFAMKEMIHKVCGVEHRREMIVANMTLQIRATVHHLQNFPKDMQAKRFVVEKIAKRKRELRRMRSEDYERFLWLMKELEIKYVAPSVHNRKETKYGRRKRLAREEAFMMKAQKLDELKARLEAEKIIFLKKKAAIMSEIEVDMKKFNIDKEELLKKVEVKRLEKLGLNK
;
A
#
# COMPACT_ATOMS: atom_id res chain seq x y z
N MET A 1 -12.75 19.87 15.20
CA MET A 1 -13.80 20.33 16.12
C MET A 1 -14.99 19.40 16.01
N MET A 2 -15.20 18.54 17.02
CA MET A 2 -16.47 17.89 17.40
C MET A 2 -16.18 16.95 18.57
N ASN A 3 -17.12 16.90 19.53
CA ASN A 3 -17.20 16.06 20.75
C ASN A 3 -16.75 16.68 22.08
N PHE A 4 -17.26 17.87 22.40
CA PHE A 4 -17.41 18.33 23.80
C PHE A 4 -18.84 18.18 24.35
N HIS A 5 -19.79 17.70 23.53
CA HIS A 5 -21.22 17.74 23.87
C HIS A 5 -21.79 16.54 24.65
N MET A 6 -20.97 15.53 24.98
CA MET A 6 -21.44 14.34 25.72
C MET A 6 -21.13 14.37 27.21
N PHE A 7 -20.19 15.20 27.67
CA PHE A 7 -19.86 15.32 29.11
C PHE A 7 -20.88 16.17 29.90
N SER A 8 -21.70 16.98 29.23
CA SER A 8 -22.69 17.86 29.87
C SER A 8 -23.94 17.13 30.39
N ARG A 9 -24.21 15.87 30.01
CA ARG A 9 -25.47 15.20 30.37
C ARG A 9 -25.43 14.44 31.70
N CYS A 10 -24.26 14.17 32.27
CA CYS A 10 -24.17 13.51 33.58
C CYS A 10 -24.14 14.49 34.77
N PHE A 11 -23.77 15.76 34.55
CA PHE A 11 -23.74 16.76 35.63
C PHE A 11 -25.07 17.51 35.84
N THR A 12 -25.98 17.49 34.87
CA THR A 12 -27.26 18.23 34.93
C THR A 12 -28.36 17.53 35.72
N ASN A 13 -28.18 16.29 36.16
CA ASN A 13 -29.20 15.56 36.93
C ASN A 13 -29.08 15.73 38.45
N ILE A 14 -28.02 16.36 38.95
CA ILE A 14 -27.80 16.57 40.40
C ILE A 14 -28.14 18.01 40.84
N LEU A 15 -28.27 18.97 39.92
CA LEU A 15 -28.55 20.38 40.23
C LEU A 15 -29.96 20.84 39.85
N ARG A 16 -30.90 19.91 39.61
CA ARG A 16 -32.27 20.23 39.19
C ARG A 16 -33.28 20.39 40.34
N SER A 17 -32.82 20.36 41.59
CA SER A 17 -33.68 20.41 42.78
C SER A 17 -33.68 21.74 43.55
N SER A 18 -32.98 22.79 43.12
CA SER A 18 -32.80 23.97 44.00
C SER A 18 -32.77 25.36 43.35
N LEU A 19 -33.36 25.59 42.16
CA LEU A 19 -33.53 26.98 41.67
C LEU A 19 -34.86 27.22 40.91
N PRO A 20 -35.55 28.36 41.15
CA PRO A 20 -36.83 28.70 40.51
C PRO A 20 -36.67 29.12 39.04
N LYS A 21 -37.65 28.73 38.21
CA LYS A 21 -37.65 28.79 36.73
C LYS A 21 -37.55 30.19 36.09
N LYS A 22 -37.59 31.28 36.86
CA LYS A 22 -37.72 32.66 36.31
C LYS A 22 -36.39 33.25 35.83
N ASP A 23 -35.25 32.72 36.25
CA ASP A 23 -33.93 33.29 35.88
C ASP A 23 -33.29 32.65 34.64
N LEU A 24 -33.83 31.52 34.17
CA LEU A 24 -33.35 30.84 32.96
C LEU A 24 -33.77 31.53 31.65
N GLN A 25 -34.79 32.39 31.67
CA GLN A 25 -35.27 33.10 30.47
C GLN A 25 -34.46 34.38 30.15
N LYS A 26 -33.76 34.98 31.13
CA LYS A 26 -32.97 36.21 30.91
C LYS A 26 -31.58 35.95 30.29
N LEU A 27 -31.06 34.72 30.38
CA LEU A 27 -29.75 34.35 29.81
C LEU A 27 -29.82 33.93 28.33
N VAL A 28 -31.01 33.63 27.81
CA VAL A 28 -31.21 33.18 26.43
C VAL A 28 -31.46 34.36 25.47
N THR A 29 -31.96 35.50 25.96
CA THR A 29 -32.29 36.66 25.13
C THR A 29 -31.13 37.62 24.86
N HIS A 30 -30.07 37.61 25.67
CA HIS A 30 -28.94 38.55 25.51
C HIS A 30 -27.86 38.16 24.48
N LYS A 31 -27.97 36.99 23.83
CA LYS A 31 -27.00 36.53 22.80
C LYS A 31 -27.48 36.63 21.35
N CYS A 32 -28.71 37.11 21.12
CA CYS A 32 -29.28 37.24 19.76
C CYS A 32 -29.25 38.66 19.17
N GLN A 33 -28.64 39.66 19.83
CA GLN A 33 -28.66 41.06 19.38
C GLN A 33 -27.30 41.65 18.99
N VAL A 34 -26.25 40.85 18.91
CA VAL A 34 -24.98 41.27 18.34
C VAL A 34 -24.69 40.31 17.20
N TRP A 35 -24.39 40.81 16.00
CA TRP A 35 -24.15 40.11 14.72
C TRP A 35 -25.19 40.33 13.60
N SER A 36 -25.87 41.47 13.61
CA SER A 36 -26.44 42.06 12.38
C SER A 36 -25.84 43.45 12.16
N THR A 37 -24.70 43.53 11.47
CA THR A 37 -24.24 44.69 10.67
C THR A 37 -22.76 44.50 10.29
N THR A 38 -22.47 43.92 9.13
CA THR A 38 -21.47 44.51 8.21
C THR A 38 -21.77 44.07 6.78
N GLN A 39 -21.89 45.08 5.92
CA GLN A 39 -22.05 45.00 4.47
C GLN A 39 -20.88 44.26 3.81
N HIS A 40 -21.15 43.50 2.76
CA HIS A 40 -20.38 43.51 1.51
C HIS A 40 -21.26 42.98 0.38
N SER A 41 -21.88 43.94 -0.31
CA SER A 41 -22.43 43.80 -1.65
C SER A 41 -21.30 43.70 -2.68
N GLN A 42 -21.63 43.10 -3.84
CA GLN A 42 -20.88 43.06 -5.11
C GLN A 42 -20.01 41.82 -5.33
N SER A 43 -20.64 40.78 -5.90
CA SER A 43 -20.19 40.09 -7.13
C SER A 43 -20.91 38.74 -7.26
N PHE A 44 -22.18 38.75 -7.67
CA PHE A 44 -22.95 37.53 -7.95
C PHE A 44 -23.86 37.77 -9.16
N SER A 45 -23.27 37.94 -10.34
CA SER A 45 -24.03 38.03 -11.60
C SER A 45 -23.21 37.66 -12.84
N ALA A 46 -22.37 36.62 -12.77
CA ALA A 46 -21.68 36.14 -13.96
C ALA A 46 -21.25 34.66 -13.82
N PHE A 47 -22.18 33.73 -13.57
CA PHE A 47 -21.89 32.30 -13.79
C PHE A 47 -23.17 31.44 -13.88
N GLN A 48 -24.17 31.93 -14.60
CA GLN A 48 -25.33 31.12 -15.01
C GLN A 48 -25.72 31.53 -16.43
N ASN A 49 -24.97 31.03 -17.42
CA ASN A 49 -25.39 30.80 -18.80
C ASN A 49 -24.23 30.19 -19.60
N ALA A 50 -23.93 28.92 -19.34
CA ALA A 50 -23.19 28.08 -20.27
C ALA A 50 -23.92 26.74 -20.36
N ARG A 51 -24.99 26.72 -21.17
CA ARG A 51 -25.61 25.46 -21.59
C ARG A 51 -24.63 24.78 -22.53
N PHE A 52 -24.17 23.60 -22.12
CA PHE A 52 -23.30 22.72 -22.88
C PHE A 52 -24.12 22.11 -24.02
N ASP A 53 -23.84 22.49 -25.27
CA ASP A 53 -24.54 22.00 -26.46
C ASP A 53 -23.86 20.69 -26.95
N PRO A 54 -24.51 19.51 -26.90
CA PRO A 54 -23.84 18.23 -27.13
C PRO A 54 -23.80 17.79 -28.61
N LYS A 55 -23.90 18.71 -29.57
CA LYS A 55 -24.07 18.37 -31.00
C LYS A 55 -22.95 18.79 -31.95
N GLN A 56 -21.86 19.40 -31.50
CA GLN A 56 -20.77 19.80 -32.41
C GLN A 56 -19.55 18.88 -32.48
N ASN A 57 -19.49 17.79 -31.71
CA ASN A 57 -18.29 16.94 -31.67
C ASN A 57 -18.46 15.52 -32.24
N ARG A 58 -19.12 15.39 -33.40
CA ARG A 58 -19.19 14.13 -34.15
C ARG A 58 -18.19 14.02 -35.30
N ASN A 59 -17.53 15.11 -35.70
CA ASN A 59 -16.66 15.10 -36.90
C ASN A 59 -15.16 14.92 -36.61
N GLU A 60 -14.74 14.88 -35.33
CA GLU A 60 -13.32 14.65 -34.97
C GLU A 60 -12.98 13.16 -34.74
N THR A 61 -13.98 12.26 -34.72
CA THR A 61 -13.77 10.82 -34.47
C THR A 61 -13.63 9.96 -35.73
N GLU A 62 -13.73 10.55 -36.93
CA GLU A 62 -13.53 9.85 -38.21
C GLU A 62 -12.11 10.01 -38.79
N ALA A 63 -11.31 10.96 -38.30
CA ALA A 63 -9.95 11.20 -38.79
C ALA A 63 -8.89 10.18 -38.30
N TYR A 64 -9.22 9.31 -37.34
CA TYR A 64 -8.28 8.32 -36.77
C TYR A 64 -8.51 6.88 -37.22
N LYS A 65 -9.43 6.62 -38.17
CA LYS A 65 -9.73 5.26 -38.64
C LYS A 65 -8.93 4.80 -39.86
N ASN A 66 -8.11 5.67 -40.48
CA ASN A 66 -7.47 5.36 -41.77
C ASN A 66 -5.93 5.25 -41.77
N TYR A 67 -5.28 5.11 -40.61
CA TYR A 67 -3.85 4.72 -40.56
C TYR A 67 -3.69 3.29 -40.06
N CYS A 68 -4.07 2.34 -40.90
CA CYS A 68 -3.60 0.96 -40.82
C CYS A 68 -2.17 0.92 -41.39
N MET A 69 -1.16 1.12 -40.53
CA MET A 69 0.24 0.85 -40.88
C MET A 69 0.54 -0.64 -40.63
N PRO A 70 1.26 -1.32 -41.55
CA PRO A 70 1.60 -2.73 -41.40
C PRO A 70 2.54 -2.95 -40.20
N SER A 71 2.37 -4.11 -39.57
CA SER A 71 3.13 -4.57 -38.41
C SER A 71 4.64 -4.57 -38.65
N MET A 72 5.36 -3.62 -38.06
CA MET A 72 6.77 -3.79 -37.76
C MET A 72 6.92 -4.30 -36.33
N LEU A 73 7.54 -5.47 -36.22
CA LEU A 73 7.96 -6.13 -34.98
C LEU A 73 8.90 -5.22 -34.20
N VAL A 74 8.34 -4.39 -33.31
CA VAL A 74 9.14 -3.74 -32.27
C VAL A 74 9.41 -4.79 -31.19
N VAL A 75 10.65 -5.28 -31.15
CA VAL A 75 11.20 -6.03 -30.01
C VAL A 75 11.17 -5.11 -28.80
N ARG A 76 10.05 -5.10 -28.08
CA ARG A 76 9.97 -4.46 -26.77
C ARG A 76 10.88 -5.23 -25.84
N HIS A 77 11.99 -4.61 -25.47
CA HIS A 77 12.77 -5.00 -24.31
C HIS A 77 11.83 -5.08 -23.11
N VAL A 78 11.46 -6.30 -22.73
CA VAL A 78 10.74 -6.59 -21.50
C VAL A 78 11.74 -6.33 -20.38
N ARG A 79 11.64 -5.15 -19.74
CA ARG A 79 12.29 -4.95 -18.45
C ARG A 79 11.66 -5.96 -17.50
N ASN A 80 12.43 -6.96 -17.09
CA ASN A 80 12.09 -7.89 -16.03
C ASN A 80 11.97 -7.08 -14.73
N ILE A 81 10.76 -6.60 -14.45
CA ILE A 81 10.40 -6.20 -13.10
C ILE A 81 10.02 -7.51 -12.40
N THR A 82 10.94 -8.06 -11.63
CA THR A 82 10.70 -9.14 -10.68
C THR A 82 9.72 -8.64 -9.61
N THR A 83 8.42 -8.62 -9.92
CA THR A 83 7.39 -8.45 -8.92
C THR A 83 7.11 -9.82 -8.29
N GLU A 84 7.99 -10.29 -7.42
CA GLU A 84 7.75 -11.41 -6.49
C GLU A 84 6.75 -11.04 -5.37
N ASN A 85 5.84 -10.11 -5.64
CA ASN A 85 4.68 -9.91 -4.78
C ASN A 85 3.55 -10.74 -5.38
N GLU A 86 3.48 -12.01 -4.97
CA GLU A 86 2.30 -12.84 -5.09
C GLU A 86 1.13 -12.13 -4.39
N TYR A 87 0.45 -11.25 -5.11
CA TYR A 87 -0.74 -10.60 -4.62
C TYR A 87 -1.90 -11.57 -4.82
N GLU A 88 -2.27 -12.28 -3.76
CA GLU A 88 -3.53 -13.00 -3.75
C GLU A 88 -4.68 -12.00 -4.05
N PRO A 89 -5.58 -12.30 -5.00
CA PRO A 89 -6.71 -11.44 -5.28
C PRO A 89 -7.53 -11.28 -4.00
N VAL A 90 -7.78 -10.03 -3.59
CA VAL A 90 -8.59 -9.70 -2.41
C VAL A 90 -9.94 -10.41 -2.55
N ARG A 91 -10.14 -11.48 -1.78
CA ARG A 91 -11.43 -12.16 -1.70
C ARG A 91 -12.43 -11.13 -1.24
N ASP A 92 -13.56 -11.04 -1.93
CA ASP A 92 -14.65 -10.17 -1.54
C ASP A 92 -15.13 -10.60 -0.14
N PRO A 93 -15.04 -9.76 0.90
CA PRO A 93 -15.38 -10.16 2.26
C PRO A 93 -16.83 -10.65 2.40
N SER A 94 -17.71 -10.26 1.45
CA SER A 94 -19.11 -10.67 1.39
C SER A 94 -19.33 -12.10 0.93
N THR A 95 -18.37 -12.74 0.24
CA THR A 95 -18.49 -14.12 -0.25
C THR A 95 -17.86 -15.14 0.68
N ILE A 96 -17.20 -14.71 1.76
CA ILE A 96 -16.59 -15.60 2.77
C ILE A 96 -17.69 -16.14 3.70
N ARG A 97 -18.29 -17.26 3.30
CA ARG A 97 -19.10 -18.12 4.18
C ARG A 97 -18.16 -19.04 4.97
N GLY A 98 -17.45 -18.49 5.95
CA GLY A 98 -16.49 -19.23 6.76
C GLY A 98 -16.02 -18.43 7.96
N LYS A 99 -15.44 -19.13 8.94
CA LYS A 99 -14.74 -18.50 10.07
C LYS A 99 -13.58 -17.69 9.52
N ILE A 100 -13.54 -16.39 9.80
CA ILE A 100 -12.42 -15.54 9.40
C ILE A 100 -11.39 -15.65 10.51
N ASP A 101 -10.38 -16.50 10.30
CA ASP A 101 -9.31 -16.66 11.29
C ASP A 101 -8.32 -15.49 11.22
N LYS A 102 -8.02 -15.01 10.01
CA LYS A 102 -7.07 -13.93 9.74
C LYS A 102 -7.53 -13.03 8.60
N PHE A 103 -7.19 -11.75 8.68
CA PHE A 103 -7.35 -10.77 7.60
C PHE A 103 -6.00 -10.56 6.92
N ASP A 104 -5.60 -11.50 6.07
CA ASP A 104 -4.24 -11.54 5.49
C ASP A 104 -3.91 -10.27 4.69
N TYR A 105 -4.91 -9.66 4.04
CA TYR A 105 -4.75 -8.42 3.28
C TYR A 105 -4.60 -7.15 4.16
N SER A 106 -4.82 -7.26 5.47
CA SER A 106 -4.64 -6.16 6.44
C SER A 106 -3.17 -5.85 6.65
N GLY A 107 -2.30 -6.86 6.52
CA GLY A 107 -0.87 -6.76 6.78
C GLY A 107 -0.52 -6.77 8.28
N GLU A 108 -1.38 -7.30 9.15
CA GLU A 108 -1.01 -7.48 10.58
C GLU A 108 -0.03 -8.64 10.73
N LEU A 109 1.07 -8.44 11.46
CA LEU A 109 1.99 -9.53 11.81
C LEU A 109 1.63 -10.14 13.17
N ALA A 110 1.07 -9.34 14.08
CA ALA A 110 0.77 -9.77 15.44
C ALA A 110 -0.68 -9.51 15.86
N PRO A 111 -1.22 -10.33 16.79
CA PRO A 111 -2.52 -10.08 17.39
C PRO A 111 -2.47 -8.90 18.37
N LEU A 112 -3.63 -8.62 18.97
CA LEU A 112 -3.75 -7.59 20.00
C LEU A 112 -2.92 -7.96 21.25
N ARG A 113 -1.97 -7.10 21.64
CA ARG A 113 -1.16 -7.29 22.86
C ARG A 113 -2.08 -7.48 24.08
N LYS A 114 -1.84 -8.54 24.85
CA LYS A 114 -2.55 -8.79 26.13
C LYS A 114 -2.11 -7.72 27.13
N LEU A 115 -3.06 -7.21 27.90
CA LEU A 115 -2.77 -6.25 28.98
C LEU A 115 -2.41 -7.05 30.23
N ASN A 116 -1.49 -6.54 31.05
CA ASN A 116 -1.27 -7.15 32.36
C ASN A 116 -2.42 -6.75 33.28
N PRO A 117 -3.08 -7.70 33.98
CA PRO A 117 -4.21 -7.39 34.85
C PRO A 117 -3.86 -6.43 35.99
N ASN A 118 -2.63 -6.52 36.50
CA ASN A 118 -2.17 -5.78 37.68
C ASN A 118 -1.76 -4.33 37.35
N ASP A 119 -1.66 -3.96 36.07
CA ASP A 119 -1.29 -2.60 35.70
C ASP A 119 -2.38 -1.62 36.14
N THR A 120 -1.98 -0.43 36.56
CA THR A 120 -2.92 0.66 36.88
C THR A 120 -3.56 1.20 35.60
N LEU A 121 -4.85 1.56 35.68
CA LEU A 121 -5.52 2.19 34.54
C LEU A 121 -4.87 3.54 34.23
N PHE A 122 -4.81 3.88 32.94
CA PHE A 122 -4.11 5.08 32.47
C PHE A 122 -4.68 6.36 33.07
N VAL A 123 -5.99 6.38 33.32
CA VAL A 123 -6.70 7.54 33.90
C VAL A 123 -6.22 7.85 35.32
N PHE A 124 -5.74 6.84 36.05
CA PHE A 124 -5.27 7.01 37.41
C PHE A 124 -3.74 7.16 37.52
N ASN A 125 -2.99 7.01 36.42
CA ASN A 125 -1.53 7.12 36.45
C ASN A 125 -1.03 8.51 36.85
N SER A 126 -1.84 9.56 36.66
CA SER A 126 -1.50 10.94 37.05
C SER A 126 -1.80 11.25 38.52
N VAL A 127 -2.41 10.33 39.26
CA VAL A 127 -2.82 10.53 40.66
C VAL A 127 -1.75 9.93 41.57
N GLU A 128 -1.00 10.78 42.27
CA GLU A 128 0.12 10.34 43.12
C GLU A 128 -0.37 9.69 44.42
N GLU A 129 -1.52 10.12 44.91
CA GLU A 129 -2.19 9.63 46.11
C GLU A 129 -2.54 8.15 46.00
N LEU A 130 -2.75 7.65 44.77
CA LEU A 130 -3.03 6.24 44.53
C LEU A 130 -1.84 5.35 44.93
N LYS A 131 -0.60 5.84 44.84
CA LYS A 131 0.59 5.08 45.25
C LYS A 131 0.67 4.87 46.75
N GLN A 132 0.09 5.80 47.53
CA GLN A 132 0.05 5.75 49.00
C GLN A 132 -1.21 5.07 49.52
N ALA A 133 -2.20 4.83 48.66
CA ALA A 133 -3.46 4.21 49.04
C ALA A 133 -3.27 2.75 49.47
N PRO A 134 -4.18 2.20 50.29
CA PRO A 134 -4.18 0.78 50.64
C PRO A 134 -4.19 -0.13 49.41
N GLU A 135 -3.57 -1.30 49.50
CA GLU A 135 -3.45 -2.27 48.40
C GLU A 135 -4.79 -2.60 47.74
N VAL A 136 -5.86 -2.70 48.54
CA VAL A 136 -7.22 -2.96 48.06
C VAL A 136 -7.69 -1.87 47.08
N VAL A 137 -7.42 -0.61 47.36
CA VAL A 137 -7.80 0.53 46.51
C VAL A 137 -6.96 0.53 45.23
N GLN A 138 -5.66 0.25 45.34
CA GLN A 138 -4.78 0.12 44.18
C GLN A 138 -5.27 -0.99 43.24
N ARG A 139 -5.70 -2.11 43.80
CA ARG A 139 -6.28 -3.23 43.06
C ARG A 139 -7.59 -2.87 42.37
N LEU A 140 -8.49 -2.12 43.01
CA LEU A 140 -9.73 -1.65 42.36
C LEU A 140 -9.47 -0.71 41.17
N CYS A 141 -8.37 0.04 41.21
CA CYS A 141 -7.92 0.92 40.12
C CYS A 141 -7.09 0.20 39.03
N SER A 142 -6.89 -1.11 39.16
CA SER A 142 -6.14 -1.93 38.19
C SER A 142 -6.96 -2.29 36.95
N ILE A 143 -6.26 -2.76 35.92
CA ILE A 143 -6.87 -3.23 34.67
C ILE A 143 -7.76 -4.46 34.88
N GLU A 144 -7.48 -5.30 35.89
CA GLU A 144 -8.25 -6.51 36.21
C GLU A 144 -9.75 -6.18 36.31
N PHE A 145 -10.09 -5.21 37.17
CA PHE A 145 -11.46 -4.76 37.47
C PHE A 145 -12.03 -3.75 36.48
N ALA A 146 -11.26 -3.36 35.47
CA ALA A 146 -11.66 -2.38 34.49
C ALA A 146 -12.70 -2.94 33.49
N ASP A 147 -13.68 -2.09 33.12
CA ASP A 147 -14.62 -2.41 32.05
C ASP A 147 -13.91 -2.49 30.68
N ARG A 148 -14.54 -3.15 29.72
CA ARG A 148 -14.08 -3.25 28.34
C ARG A 148 -13.77 -1.89 27.71
N LEU A 149 -14.58 -0.85 28.01
CA LEU A 149 -14.31 0.50 27.50
C LEU A 149 -13.05 1.11 28.12
N GLN A 150 -12.85 0.95 29.42
CA GLN A 150 -11.66 1.43 30.11
C GLN A 150 -10.39 0.73 29.58
N LYS A 151 -10.44 -0.60 29.39
CA LYS A 151 -9.35 -1.39 28.77
C LYS A 151 -9.02 -0.89 27.36
N LYS A 152 -10.04 -0.55 26.57
CA LYS A 152 -9.85 0.04 25.24
C LYS A 152 -9.18 1.41 25.31
N PHE A 153 -9.64 2.29 26.21
CA PHE A 153 -9.06 3.62 26.37
C PHE A 153 -7.63 3.56 26.89
N HIS A 154 -7.34 2.69 27.86
CA HIS A 154 -5.99 2.45 28.36
C HIS A 154 -5.03 2.11 27.21
N ARG A 155 -5.40 1.21 26.29
CA ARG A 155 -4.59 0.89 25.10
C ARG A 155 -4.36 2.09 24.18
N ILE A 156 -5.41 2.87 23.93
CA ILE A 156 -5.32 4.06 23.05
C ILE A 156 -4.39 5.09 23.68
N PHE A 157 -4.51 5.33 24.99
CA PHE A 157 -3.68 6.32 25.68
C PHE A 157 -2.23 5.87 25.82
N ALA A 158 -1.97 4.62 26.18
CA ALA A 158 -0.62 4.07 26.23
C ALA A 158 0.08 4.19 24.86
N MET A 159 -0.63 3.89 23.77
CA MET A 159 -0.08 4.07 22.42
C MET A 159 0.13 5.54 22.05
N LYS A 160 -0.79 6.42 22.46
CA LYS A 160 -0.65 7.86 22.25
C LYS A 160 0.59 8.41 22.96
N GLU A 161 0.82 8.02 24.21
CA GLU A 161 1.98 8.44 24.99
C GLU A 161 3.29 7.95 24.35
N MET A 162 3.34 6.69 23.92
CA MET A 162 4.46 6.12 23.16
C MET A 162 4.78 6.94 21.90
N ILE A 163 3.77 7.26 21.10
CA ILE A 163 3.95 8.04 19.86
C ILE A 163 4.35 9.47 20.19
N HIS A 164 3.78 10.09 21.21
CA HIS A 164 4.16 11.43 21.63
C HIS A 164 5.62 11.50 22.10
N LYS A 165 6.13 10.48 22.78
CA LYS A 165 7.54 10.40 23.22
C LYS A 165 8.52 10.38 22.05
N VAL A 166 8.19 9.67 20.97
CA VAL A 166 9.10 9.51 19.82
C VAL A 166 8.89 10.60 18.77
N CYS A 167 7.63 10.89 18.42
CA CYS A 167 7.31 11.77 17.31
C CYS A 167 6.97 13.20 17.77
N GLY A 168 6.50 13.41 19.00
CA GLY A 168 5.98 14.69 19.49
C GLY A 168 4.45 14.83 19.40
N VAL A 169 3.91 15.93 19.93
CA VAL A 169 2.44 16.15 20.10
C VAL A 169 1.73 16.52 18.79
N GLU A 170 2.45 17.13 17.84
CA GLU A 170 1.90 17.63 16.57
C GLU A 170 1.48 16.51 15.59
N HIS A 171 1.94 15.29 15.84
CA HIS A 171 1.92 14.22 14.85
C HIS A 171 0.66 13.36 14.94
N ARG A 172 -0.41 13.95 14.42
CA ARG A 172 -1.76 13.37 14.42
C ARG A 172 -1.90 12.10 13.59
N ARG A 173 -1.12 11.91 12.51
CA ARG A 173 -1.36 10.83 11.53
C ARG A 173 -0.93 9.46 12.04
N GLU A 174 0.20 9.42 12.72
CA GLU A 174 0.78 8.26 13.39
C GLU A 174 -0.21 7.76 14.46
N MET A 175 -0.76 8.69 15.26
CA MET A 175 -1.80 8.39 16.23
C MET A 175 -3.09 7.87 15.56
N ILE A 176 -3.48 8.44 14.42
CA ILE A 176 -4.64 7.95 13.64
C ILE A 176 -4.40 6.51 13.17
N VAL A 177 -3.23 6.22 12.61
CA VAL A 177 -2.85 4.89 12.12
C VAL A 177 -2.80 3.88 13.27
N ALA A 178 -2.20 4.24 14.41
CA ALA A 178 -2.16 3.39 15.59
C ALA A 178 -3.57 3.09 16.14
N ASN A 179 -4.43 4.10 16.24
CA ASN A 179 -5.81 3.92 16.68
C ASN A 179 -6.62 3.05 15.70
N MET A 180 -6.47 3.26 14.39
CA MET A 180 -7.09 2.38 13.38
C MET A 180 -6.61 0.93 13.54
N THR A 181 -5.31 0.72 13.81
CA THR A 181 -4.73 -0.61 14.00
C THR A 181 -5.29 -1.31 15.24
N LEU A 182 -5.38 -0.61 16.38
CA LEU A 182 -6.03 -1.13 17.59
C LEU A 182 -7.49 -1.51 17.33
N GLN A 183 -8.23 -0.67 16.61
CA GLN A 183 -9.62 -0.93 16.25
C GLN A 183 -9.74 -2.15 15.36
N ILE A 184 -8.89 -2.28 14.33
CA ILE A 184 -8.86 -3.44 13.44
C ILE A 184 -8.61 -4.70 14.29
N ARG A 185 -7.54 -4.75 15.08
CA ARG A 185 -7.20 -5.92 15.91
C ARG A 185 -8.33 -6.33 16.86
N ALA A 186 -8.95 -5.35 17.53
CA ALA A 186 -10.08 -5.61 18.43
C ALA A 186 -11.29 -6.17 17.68
N THR A 187 -11.62 -5.63 16.50
CA THR A 187 -12.74 -6.12 15.69
C THR A 187 -12.44 -7.45 15.03
N VAL A 188 -11.19 -7.73 14.64
CA VAL A 188 -10.78 -9.06 14.15
C VAL A 188 -10.98 -10.12 15.23
N HIS A 189 -10.54 -9.85 16.45
CA HIS A 189 -10.80 -10.74 17.59
C HIS A 189 -12.30 -10.96 17.83
N HIS A 190 -13.13 -9.92 17.70
CA HIS A 190 -14.59 -10.05 17.76
C HIS A 190 -15.14 -10.95 16.64
N LEU A 191 -14.65 -10.77 15.40
CA LEU A 191 -15.08 -11.55 14.24
C LEU A 191 -14.65 -13.02 14.28
N GLN A 192 -13.57 -13.35 15.01
CA GLN A 192 -13.18 -14.74 15.28
C GLN A 192 -14.24 -15.48 16.10
N ASN A 193 -14.87 -14.80 17.05
CA ASN A 193 -15.96 -15.33 17.87
C ASN A 193 -17.32 -15.23 17.15
N PHE A 194 -17.55 -14.13 16.44
CA PHE A 194 -18.82 -13.81 15.78
C PHE A 194 -18.64 -13.60 14.27
N PRO A 195 -18.35 -14.65 13.49
CA PRO A 195 -17.99 -14.52 12.07
C PRO A 195 -19.15 -14.10 11.16
N LYS A 196 -20.38 -14.07 11.67
CA LYS A 196 -21.59 -13.67 10.91
C LYS A 196 -21.91 -12.18 11.02
N ASP A 197 -21.19 -11.42 11.86
CA ASP A 197 -21.41 -9.98 12.02
C ASP A 197 -20.91 -9.19 10.80
N MET A 198 -21.83 -8.85 9.90
CA MET A 198 -21.53 -8.13 8.66
C MET A 198 -21.15 -6.67 8.89
N GLN A 199 -21.63 -6.05 9.97
CA GLN A 199 -21.31 -4.67 10.29
C GLN A 199 -19.85 -4.56 10.74
N ALA A 200 -19.42 -5.47 11.61
CA ALA A 200 -18.02 -5.57 12.04
C ALA A 200 -17.08 -5.87 10.85
N LYS A 201 -17.47 -6.75 9.91
CA LYS A 201 -16.69 -6.98 8.68
C LYS A 201 -16.53 -5.71 7.86
N ARG A 202 -17.63 -4.99 7.60
CA ARG A 202 -17.60 -3.72 6.85
C ARG A 202 -16.70 -2.70 7.54
N PHE A 203 -16.83 -2.57 8.87
CA PHE A 203 -16.00 -1.67 9.67
C PHE A 203 -14.50 -1.98 9.51
N VAL A 204 -14.10 -3.25 9.59
CA VAL A 204 -12.70 -3.66 9.39
C VAL A 204 -12.20 -3.30 8.00
N VAL A 205 -12.97 -3.61 6.95
CA VAL A 205 -12.61 -3.28 5.56
C VAL A 205 -12.39 -1.78 5.37
N GLU A 206 -13.33 -0.96 5.86
CA GLU A 206 -13.21 0.50 5.78
C GLU A 206 -12.01 1.03 6.56
N LYS A 207 -11.74 0.50 7.75
CA LYS A 207 -10.60 0.92 8.58
C LYS A 207 -9.28 0.53 7.94
N ILE A 208 -9.17 -0.66 7.34
CA ILE A 208 -7.98 -1.08 6.58
C ILE A 208 -7.75 -0.15 5.39
N ALA A 209 -8.80 0.19 4.63
CA ALA A 209 -8.68 1.11 3.49
C ALA A 209 -8.23 2.51 3.93
N LYS A 210 -8.85 3.06 4.99
CA LYS A 210 -8.47 4.36 5.57
C LYS A 210 -7.03 4.35 6.07
N ARG A 211 -6.62 3.29 6.78
CA ARG A 211 -5.24 3.14 7.26
C ARG A 211 -4.23 3.08 6.11
N LYS A 212 -4.50 2.28 5.07
CA LYS A 212 -3.63 2.19 3.87
C LYS A 212 -3.45 3.55 3.21
N ARG A 213 -4.49 4.39 3.18
CA ARG A 213 -4.41 5.76 2.67
C ARG A 213 -3.51 6.64 3.53
N GLU A 214 -3.65 6.60 4.84
CA GLU A 214 -2.80 7.41 5.73
C GLU A 214 -1.33 6.93 5.71
N LEU A 215 -1.08 5.62 5.68
CA LEU A 215 0.27 5.05 5.52
C LEU A 215 0.93 5.48 4.21
N ARG A 216 0.18 5.56 3.11
CA ARG A 216 0.70 6.07 1.83
C ARG A 216 1.16 7.52 1.95
N ARG A 217 0.37 8.37 2.61
CA ARG A 217 0.70 9.79 2.79
C ARG A 217 1.94 9.96 3.66
N MET A 218 1.97 9.28 4.82
CA MET A 218 3.12 9.31 5.72
C MET A 218 4.40 8.88 5.00
N ARG A 219 4.36 7.80 4.21
CA ARG A 219 5.52 7.32 3.45
C ARG A 219 6.08 8.39 2.49
N SER A 220 5.23 9.24 1.92
CA SER A 220 5.65 10.32 1.03
C SER A 220 6.17 11.56 1.77
N GLU A 221 5.71 11.79 3.00
CA GLU A 221 6.08 12.97 3.80
C GLU A 221 7.33 12.73 4.64
N ASP A 222 7.36 11.63 5.40
CA ASP A 222 8.48 11.26 6.27
C ASP A 222 8.63 9.73 6.29
N TYR A 223 9.69 9.25 5.65
CA TYR A 223 9.96 7.83 5.50
C TYR A 223 10.48 7.17 6.79
N GLU A 224 11.28 7.88 7.59
CA GLU A 224 11.88 7.33 8.80
C GLU A 224 10.83 7.06 9.87
N ARG A 225 9.90 8.01 10.06
CA ARG A 225 8.77 7.83 10.98
C ARG A 225 7.83 6.74 10.51
N PHE A 226 7.61 6.65 9.20
CA PHE A 226 6.85 5.56 8.62
C PHE A 226 7.49 4.21 8.97
N LEU A 227 8.80 4.03 8.79
CA LEU A 227 9.50 2.80 9.15
C LEU A 227 9.40 2.48 10.64
N TRP A 228 9.62 3.48 11.49
CA TRP A 228 9.48 3.32 12.94
C TRP A 228 8.08 2.83 13.32
N LEU A 229 7.03 3.49 12.79
CA LEU A 229 5.66 3.12 13.12
C LEU A 229 5.29 1.72 12.62
N MET A 230 5.77 1.35 11.43
CA MET A 230 5.56 0.01 10.87
C MET A 230 6.19 -1.08 11.75
N LYS A 231 7.39 -0.80 12.30
CA LYS A 231 8.09 -1.67 13.25
C LYS A 231 7.34 -1.76 14.58
N GLU A 232 6.98 -0.62 15.18
CA GLU A 232 6.33 -0.57 16.49
C GLU A 232 4.94 -1.20 16.48
N LEU A 233 4.16 -0.92 15.43
CA LEU A 233 2.84 -1.50 15.28
C LEU A 233 2.87 -2.91 14.69
N GLU A 234 4.02 -3.46 14.29
CA GLU A 234 4.14 -4.81 13.70
C GLU A 234 3.17 -5.01 12.50
N ILE A 235 3.22 -4.07 11.56
CA ILE A 235 2.41 -4.10 10.32
C ILE A 235 3.37 -4.35 9.14
N LYS A 236 2.88 -4.99 8.08
CA LYS A 236 3.53 -5.07 6.77
C LYS A 236 2.82 -4.13 5.79
N TYR A 237 3.57 -3.18 5.23
CA TYR A 237 3.03 -2.27 4.22
C TYR A 237 3.08 -2.93 2.85
N VAL A 238 1.91 -3.11 2.23
CA VAL A 238 1.79 -3.58 0.86
C VAL A 238 1.42 -2.39 -0.02
N ALA A 239 2.30 -2.06 -0.97
CA ALA A 239 2.04 -1.00 -1.93
C ALA A 239 0.79 -1.36 -2.77
N PRO A 240 -0.07 -0.39 -3.11
CA PRO A 240 -1.20 -0.66 -3.99
C PRO A 240 -0.70 -1.13 -5.36
N SER A 241 -1.28 -2.20 -5.90
CA SER A 241 -1.04 -2.60 -7.29
C SER A 241 -1.49 -1.49 -8.24
N VAL A 242 -0.74 -1.31 -9.33
CA VAL A 242 -1.11 -0.40 -10.43
C VAL A 242 -2.44 -0.81 -11.07
N HIS A 243 -2.71 -2.12 -11.10
CA HIS A 243 -3.92 -2.68 -11.69
C HIS A 243 -4.61 -3.60 -10.69
N ASN A 244 -5.75 -3.14 -10.17
CA ASN A 244 -6.63 -3.95 -9.32
C ASN A 244 -7.73 -4.60 -10.18
N ARG A 245 -7.36 -5.61 -10.97
CA ARG A 245 -8.34 -6.42 -11.70
C ARG A 245 -8.64 -7.67 -10.89
N LYS A 246 -9.91 -7.95 -10.64
CA LYS A 246 -10.32 -9.25 -10.07
C LYS A 246 -9.90 -10.34 -11.06
N GLU A 247 -9.11 -11.31 -10.60
CA GLU A 247 -8.69 -12.44 -11.43
C GLU A 247 -9.93 -13.31 -11.73
N THR A 248 -10.28 -13.45 -13.01
CA THR A 248 -11.36 -14.34 -13.43
C THR A 248 -10.85 -15.79 -13.54
N LYS A 249 -11.74 -16.78 -13.48
CA LYS A 249 -11.37 -18.21 -13.67
C LYS A 249 -10.62 -18.42 -15.00
N TYR A 250 -11.06 -17.75 -16.06
CA TYR A 250 -10.37 -17.77 -17.35
C TYR A 250 -9.00 -17.09 -17.27
N GLY A 251 -8.93 -15.91 -16.65
CA GLY A 251 -7.66 -15.20 -16.44
C GLY A 251 -6.62 -16.04 -15.70
N ARG A 252 -7.03 -16.71 -14.61
CA ARG A 252 -6.18 -17.63 -13.85
C ARG A 252 -5.66 -18.77 -14.72
N ARG A 253 -6.53 -19.49 -15.42
CA ARG A 253 -6.12 -20.60 -16.31
C ARG A 253 -5.15 -20.12 -17.40
N LYS A 254 -5.43 -18.97 -18.01
CA LYS A 254 -4.58 -18.38 -19.03
C LYS A 254 -3.21 -17.96 -18.48
N ARG A 255 -3.17 -17.43 -17.25
CA ARG A 255 -1.92 -17.07 -16.58
C ARG A 255 -1.06 -18.30 -16.31
N LEU A 256 -1.63 -19.34 -15.68
CA LEU A 256 -0.93 -20.59 -15.38
C LEU A 256 -0.37 -21.25 -16.65
N ALA A 257 -1.19 -21.40 -17.68
CA ALA A 257 -0.74 -21.98 -18.95
C ALA A 257 0.39 -21.16 -19.62
N ARG A 258 0.39 -19.83 -19.48
CA ARG A 258 1.46 -18.98 -19.97
C ARG A 258 2.74 -19.12 -19.16
N GLU A 259 2.63 -19.18 -17.83
CA GLU A 259 3.76 -19.40 -16.92
C GLU A 259 4.42 -20.76 -17.23
N GLU A 260 3.64 -21.82 -17.34
CA GLU A 260 4.12 -23.16 -17.72
C GLU A 260 4.80 -23.16 -19.11
N ALA A 261 4.17 -22.56 -20.12
CA ALA A 261 4.75 -22.47 -21.46
C ALA A 261 6.04 -21.64 -21.48
N PHE A 262 6.15 -20.60 -20.65
CA PHE A 262 7.35 -19.80 -20.52
C PHE A 262 8.48 -20.61 -19.87
N MET A 263 8.19 -21.35 -18.81
CA MET A 263 9.16 -22.23 -18.15
C MET A 263 9.69 -23.31 -19.11
N MET A 264 8.80 -23.96 -19.86
CA MET A 264 9.22 -24.95 -20.87
C MET A 264 10.09 -24.34 -21.97
N LYS A 265 9.80 -23.11 -22.41
CA LYS A 265 10.61 -22.41 -23.40
C LYS A 265 11.98 -22.05 -22.84
N ALA A 266 12.05 -21.59 -21.59
CA ALA A 266 13.31 -21.26 -20.93
C ALA A 266 14.21 -22.50 -20.84
N GLN A 267 13.66 -23.63 -20.38
CA GLN A 267 14.38 -24.90 -20.31
C GLN A 267 14.93 -25.33 -21.67
N LYS A 268 14.10 -25.34 -22.72
CA LYS A 268 14.55 -25.70 -24.08
C LYS A 268 15.63 -24.76 -24.61
N LEU A 269 15.52 -23.46 -24.33
CA LEU A 269 16.55 -22.50 -24.74
C LEU A 269 17.88 -22.75 -24.01
N ASP A 270 17.83 -23.09 -22.73
CA ASP A 270 19.04 -23.36 -21.95
C ASP A 270 19.70 -24.68 -22.37
N GLU A 271 18.92 -25.71 -22.68
CA GLU A 271 19.42 -26.96 -23.29
C GLU A 271 20.09 -26.70 -24.65
N LEU A 272 19.47 -25.88 -25.51
CA LEU A 272 20.03 -25.53 -26.81
C LEU A 272 21.32 -24.71 -26.66
N LYS A 273 21.37 -23.76 -25.72
CA LYS A 273 22.59 -22.99 -25.45
C LYS A 273 23.73 -23.92 -24.99
N ALA A 274 23.46 -24.83 -24.06
CA ALA A 274 24.45 -25.78 -23.57
C ALA A 274 24.99 -26.67 -24.71
N ARG A 275 24.12 -27.14 -25.61
CA ARG A 275 24.55 -27.90 -26.80
C ARG A 275 25.44 -27.06 -27.72
N LEU A 276 25.02 -25.84 -28.04
CA LEU A 276 25.79 -24.94 -28.90
C LEU A 276 27.13 -24.54 -28.28
N GLU A 277 27.21 -24.41 -26.96
CA GLU A 277 28.48 -24.16 -26.27
C GLU A 277 29.44 -25.34 -26.39
N ALA A 278 28.96 -26.57 -26.24
CA ALA A 278 29.76 -27.77 -26.48
C ALA A 278 30.25 -27.86 -27.93
N GLU A 279 29.37 -27.61 -28.90
CA GLU A 279 29.73 -27.60 -30.33
C GLU A 279 30.73 -26.48 -30.66
N LYS A 280 30.59 -25.29 -30.07
CA LYS A 280 31.54 -24.19 -30.22
C LYS A 280 32.94 -24.59 -29.77
N ILE A 281 33.07 -25.30 -28.64
CA ILE A 281 34.38 -25.78 -28.16
C ILE A 281 35.02 -26.71 -29.19
N ILE A 282 34.25 -27.65 -29.75
CA ILE A 282 34.72 -28.57 -30.78
C ILE A 282 35.16 -27.80 -32.04
N PHE A 283 34.33 -26.85 -32.48
CA PHE A 283 34.62 -26.01 -33.64
C PHE A 283 35.90 -25.17 -33.44
N LEU A 284 36.09 -24.58 -32.26
CA LEU A 284 37.29 -23.79 -31.94
C LEU A 284 38.55 -24.65 -31.95
N LYS A 285 38.50 -25.90 -31.45
CA LYS A 285 39.63 -26.84 -31.53
C LYS A 285 40.00 -27.17 -32.98
N LYS A 286 38.99 -27.50 -33.82
CA LYS A 286 39.20 -27.76 -35.24
C LYS A 286 39.76 -26.53 -35.96
N LYS A 287 39.20 -25.36 -35.67
CA LYS A 287 39.68 -24.08 -36.21
C LYS A 287 41.15 -23.85 -35.84
N ALA A 288 41.55 -24.06 -34.59
CA ALA A 288 42.93 -23.88 -34.16
C ALA A 288 43.90 -24.85 -34.87
N ALA A 289 43.52 -26.12 -35.04
CA ALA A 289 44.31 -27.10 -35.78
C ALA A 289 44.52 -26.68 -37.25
N ILE A 290 43.43 -26.36 -37.96
CA ILE A 290 43.50 -25.89 -39.35
C ILE A 290 44.34 -24.61 -39.46
N MET A 291 44.17 -23.66 -38.53
CA MET A 291 44.98 -22.45 -38.51
C MET A 291 46.47 -22.74 -38.34
N SER A 292 46.84 -23.73 -37.51
CA SER A 292 48.25 -24.12 -37.35
C SER A 292 48.82 -24.82 -38.60
N GLU A 293 48.02 -25.64 -39.30
CA GLU A 293 48.41 -26.24 -40.58
C GLU A 293 48.67 -25.16 -41.64
N ILE A 294 47.76 -24.19 -41.76
CA ILE A 294 47.91 -23.04 -42.66
C ILE A 294 49.20 -22.27 -42.33
N GLU A 295 49.52 -22.06 -41.06
CA GLU A 295 50.75 -21.35 -40.68
C GLU A 295 52.03 -22.10 -41.07
N VAL A 296 52.03 -23.43 -41.04
CA VAL A 296 53.14 -24.25 -41.55
C VAL A 296 53.25 -24.13 -43.06
N ASP A 297 52.14 -24.24 -43.79
CA ASP A 297 52.13 -24.11 -45.26
C ASP A 297 52.60 -22.71 -45.71
N MET A 298 52.13 -21.66 -45.04
CA MET A 298 52.56 -20.28 -45.33
C MET A 298 54.07 -20.10 -45.18
N LYS A 299 54.68 -20.71 -44.15
CA LYS A 299 56.15 -20.72 -43.98
C LYS A 299 56.84 -21.53 -45.06
N LYS A 300 56.29 -22.70 -45.43
CA LYS A 300 56.85 -23.56 -46.48
C LYS A 300 56.88 -22.86 -47.84
N PHE A 301 55.86 -22.06 -48.15
CA PHE A 301 55.73 -21.33 -49.41
C PHE A 301 56.23 -19.87 -49.33
N ASN A 302 56.84 -19.45 -48.20
CA ASN A 302 57.36 -18.09 -47.99
C ASN A 302 56.33 -16.97 -48.27
N ILE A 303 55.05 -17.22 -47.95
CA ILE A 303 53.97 -16.25 -48.17
C ILE A 303 53.83 -15.35 -46.94
N ASP A 304 53.88 -14.03 -47.14
CA ASP A 304 53.68 -13.07 -46.05
C ASP A 304 52.21 -12.99 -45.61
N LYS A 305 51.99 -13.24 -44.31
CA LYS A 305 50.66 -13.28 -43.68
C LYS A 305 49.91 -11.95 -43.84
N GLU A 306 50.60 -10.81 -43.74
CA GLU A 306 49.98 -9.49 -43.83
C GLU A 306 49.46 -9.16 -45.24
N GLU A 307 50.20 -9.55 -46.28
CA GLU A 307 49.80 -9.30 -47.67
C GLU A 307 48.58 -10.15 -48.05
N LEU A 308 48.54 -11.40 -47.58
CA LEU A 308 47.42 -12.31 -47.82
C LEU A 308 46.15 -11.82 -47.12
N LEU A 309 46.24 -11.33 -45.88
CA LEU A 309 45.10 -10.75 -45.16
C LEU A 309 44.55 -9.50 -45.88
N LYS A 310 45.42 -8.63 -46.41
CA LYS A 310 45.00 -7.47 -47.22
C LYS A 310 44.25 -7.91 -48.48
N LYS A 311 44.76 -8.92 -49.21
CA LYS A 311 44.10 -9.47 -50.40
C LYS A 311 42.75 -10.13 -50.09
N VAL A 312 42.63 -10.83 -48.96
CA VAL A 312 41.36 -11.45 -48.51
C VAL A 312 40.34 -10.38 -48.14
N GLU A 313 40.75 -9.34 -47.41
CA GLU A 313 39.85 -8.27 -47.00
C GLU A 313 39.33 -7.47 -48.19
N VAL A 314 40.20 -7.13 -49.16
CA VAL A 314 39.79 -6.48 -50.41
C VAL A 314 38.74 -7.32 -51.15
N LYS A 315 38.97 -8.64 -51.32
CA LYS A 315 37.98 -9.53 -51.95
C LYS A 315 36.69 -9.67 -51.14
N ARG A 316 36.75 -9.54 -49.81
CA ARG A 316 35.57 -9.58 -48.95
C ARG A 316 34.74 -8.31 -49.09
N LEU A 317 35.39 -7.15 -49.16
CA LEU A 317 34.76 -5.85 -49.40
C LEU A 317 34.17 -5.75 -50.80
N GLU A 318 34.84 -6.31 -51.82
CA GLU A 318 34.30 -6.47 -53.19
C GLU A 318 32.98 -7.25 -53.19
N LYS A 319 32.94 -8.40 -52.50
CA LYS A 319 31.74 -9.24 -52.41
C LYS A 319 30.61 -8.58 -51.64
N LEU A 320 30.92 -7.72 -50.68
CA LEU A 320 29.94 -6.94 -49.92
C LEU A 320 29.51 -5.66 -50.64
N GLY A 321 30.08 -5.36 -51.82
CA GLY A 321 29.73 -4.19 -52.62
C GLY A 321 30.16 -2.85 -51.99
N LEU A 322 31.17 -2.87 -51.12
CA LEU A 322 31.61 -1.70 -50.34
C LEU A 322 32.87 -1.03 -50.91
N ASN A 323 33.34 -1.43 -52.09
CA ASN A 323 34.47 -0.79 -52.73
C ASN A 323 34.05 0.53 -53.41
N LYS A 324 34.58 1.66 -52.92
CA LYS A 324 34.84 2.85 -53.73
C LYS A 324 36.21 2.74 -54.37
#